data_AF-H1LIY7-F1
#
_entry.id   AF-H1LIY7-F1
#
_cell.length_a   1.000
_cell.length_b   1.000
_cell.length_c   1.000
_cell.angle_alpha   90.00
_cell.angle_beta   90.00
_cell.angle_gamma   90.00
#
_symmetry.space_group_name_H-M   'P 1'
#
loop_
_entity.id
_entity.type
_entity.pdbx_description
1 polymer ?
#
loop_
_entity_poly.entity_id
_entity_poly.type
_entity_poly.pdbx_seq_one_letter_code
_entity_poly.pdbx_strand_id
1 'polypeptide(L)'
;MGGMFGFLGSTVGCIIVTFLTIIFHSPVIVFPSPIIMYFDGNVMGVFGNKAGGWRGAIAAGLITGLISSAAVILFYPLTGAVYGSGLTWSNIDYAIVWMPLMYLLKFLRTLILAFI
;
A
#
# COMPACT_ATOMS: atom_id res chain seq x y z
N MET A 1 -4.17 -19.86 -12.39
CA MET A 1 -5.29 -19.15 -11.73
C MET A 1 -4.88 -18.34 -10.49
N GLY A 2 -3.67 -18.51 -9.92
CA GLY A 2 -3.25 -17.76 -8.73
C GLY A 2 -3.35 -16.24 -8.83
N GLY A 3 -2.95 -15.64 -9.96
CA GLY A 3 -2.99 -14.19 -10.14
C GLY A 3 -4.39 -13.58 -9.98
N MET A 4 -5.40 -14.15 -10.64
CA MET A 4 -6.79 -13.66 -10.51
C MET A 4 -7.32 -13.77 -9.07
N PHE A 5 -6.98 -14.84 -8.36
CA PHE A 5 -7.35 -14.96 -6.94
C PHE A 5 -6.66 -13.90 -6.07
N GLY A 6 -5.40 -13.57 -6.37
CA GLY A 6 -4.70 -12.48 -5.70
C GLY A 6 -5.29 -11.10 -6.02
N PHE A 7 -5.67 -10.84 -7.27
CA PHE A 7 -6.40 -9.62 -7.64
C PHE A 7 -7.71 -9.46 -6.86
N LEU A 8 -8.53 -10.51 -6.77
CA LEU A 8 -9.77 -10.49 -5.99
C LEU A 8 -9.49 -10.21 -4.50
N GLY A 9 -8.49 -10.88 -3.92
CA GLY A 9 -8.07 -10.63 -2.54
C GLY A 9 -7.63 -9.18 -2.33
N SER A 10 -6.77 -8.66 -3.20
CA SER A 10 -6.27 -7.27 -3.11
C SER A 10 -7.39 -6.25 -3.28
N THR A 11 -8.35 -6.52 -4.16
CA THR A 11 -9.52 -5.64 -4.37
C THR A 11 -10.32 -5.50 -3.08
N VAL A 12 -10.61 -6.62 -2.42
CA VAL A 12 -11.28 -6.63 -1.11
C VAL A 12 -10.46 -5.86 -0.08
N GLY A 13 -9.14 -6.08 -0.01
CA GLY A 13 -8.25 -5.39 0.92
C GLY A 13 -8.27 -3.87 0.75
N CYS A 14 -8.11 -3.36 -0.47
CA CYS A 14 -8.11 -1.92 -0.73
C CYS A 14 -9.48 -1.28 -0.47
N ILE A 15 -10.58 -1.95 -0.81
CA ILE A 15 -11.94 -1.48 -0.50
C ILE A 15 -12.16 -1.39 1.02
N ILE A 16 -11.71 -2.42 1.77
CA ILE A 16 -11.75 -2.39 3.23
C ILE A 16 -11.01 -1.16 3.75
N VAL A 17 -9.77 -0.92 3.30
CA VAL A 17 -9.00 0.26 3.74
C VAL A 17 -9.72 1.56 3.40
N THR A 18 -10.31 1.67 2.21
CA THR A 18 -11.11 2.85 1.82
C THR A 18 -12.18 3.14 2.87
N PHE A 19 -13.02 2.14 3.19
CA PHE A 19 -14.07 2.30 4.20
C PHE A 19 -13.52 2.58 5.60
N LEU A 20 -12.45 1.90 6.02
CA LEU A 20 -11.83 2.16 7.31
C LEU A 20 -11.32 3.60 7.41
N THR A 21 -10.69 4.14 6.37
CA THR A 21 -10.23 5.54 6.37
C THR A 21 -11.39 6.53 6.52
N ILE A 22 -12.56 6.23 5.93
CA ILE A 22 -13.77 7.06 6.07
C ILE A 22 -14.34 6.93 7.48
N ILE A 23 -14.57 5.70 7.96
CA ILE A 23 -15.20 5.42 9.26
C ILE A 23 -14.39 6.02 10.41
N PHE A 24 -13.06 5.94 10.34
CA PHE A 24 -12.17 6.49 11.35
C PHE A 24 -11.82 7.97 11.14
N HIS A 25 -12.48 8.66 10.20
CA HIS A 25 -12.25 10.07 9.89
C HIS A 25 -10.76 10.39 9.66
N SER A 26 -10.07 9.51 8.94
CA SER A 26 -8.67 9.72 8.58
C SER A 26 -8.52 11.04 7.83
N PRO A 27 -7.49 11.85 8.12
CA PRO A 27 -7.21 13.06 7.35
C PRO A 27 -6.85 12.75 5.89
N VAL A 28 -6.50 11.51 5.58
CA VAL A 28 -6.26 11.00 4.23
C VAL A 28 -7.26 9.88 3.96
N ILE A 29 -8.24 10.14 3.10
CA ILE A 29 -9.16 9.12 2.57
C ILE A 29 -8.50 8.47 1.36
N VAL A 30 -8.23 7.17 1.47
CA VAL A 30 -7.49 6.45 0.44
C VAL A 30 -8.47 5.85 -0.56
N PHE A 31 -8.42 6.31 -1.81
CA PHE A 31 -9.23 5.73 -2.87
C PHE A 31 -8.57 4.49 -3.47
N PRO A 32 -9.37 3.47 -3.82
CA PRO A 32 -8.88 2.24 -4.40
C PRO A 32 -8.28 2.46 -5.81
N SER A 33 -7.03 2.02 -6.06
CA SER A 33 -6.40 2.08 -7.38
C SER A 33 -6.61 0.77 -8.16
N PRO A 34 -7.36 0.77 -9.29
CA PRO A 34 -7.57 -0.45 -10.08
C PRO A 34 -6.28 -1.07 -10.62
N ILE A 35 -5.29 -0.22 -10.95
CA ILE A 35 -3.99 -0.65 -11.45
C ILE A 35 -3.28 -1.48 -10.38
N ILE A 36 -3.18 -0.98 -9.15
CA ILE A 36 -2.44 -1.68 -8.09
C ILE A 36 -3.17 -2.92 -7.60
N MET A 37 -4.49 -2.87 -7.44
CA MET A 37 -5.26 -4.07 -7.12
C MET A 37 -4.98 -5.19 -8.09
N TYR A 38 -4.92 -4.85 -9.38
CA TYR A 38 -4.67 -5.81 -10.43
C TYR A 38 -3.22 -6.25 -10.43
N PHE A 39 -2.25 -5.37 -10.68
CA PHE A 39 -0.87 -5.79 -10.93
C PHE A 39 -0.19 -6.35 -9.68
N ASP A 40 -0.21 -5.62 -8.56
CA ASP A 40 0.41 -6.10 -7.31
C ASP A 40 -0.34 -7.32 -6.77
N GLY A 41 -1.68 -7.26 -6.79
CA GLY A 41 -2.52 -8.40 -6.40
C GLY A 41 -2.26 -9.65 -7.24
N ASN A 42 -2.09 -9.52 -8.56
CA ASN A 42 -1.78 -10.65 -9.44
C ASN A 42 -0.41 -11.26 -9.13
N VAL A 43 0.62 -10.43 -9.02
CA VAL A 43 1.98 -10.91 -8.73
C VAL A 43 1.99 -11.66 -7.40
N MET A 44 1.41 -11.07 -6.37
CA MET A 44 1.33 -11.68 -5.04
C MET A 44 0.45 -12.93 -5.04
N GLY A 45 -0.61 -12.97 -5.83
CA GLY A 45 -1.45 -14.14 -6.05
C GLY A 45 -0.70 -15.32 -6.69
N VAL A 46 0.25 -15.06 -7.61
CA VAL A 46 1.08 -16.12 -8.22
C VAL A 46 1.96 -16.80 -7.17
N PHE A 47 2.67 -16.01 -6.35
CA PHE A 47 3.53 -16.54 -5.29
C PHE A 47 2.72 -17.19 -4.17
N GLY A 48 1.62 -16.56 -3.75
CA GLY A 48 0.69 -17.13 -2.77
C GLY A 48 0.10 -18.45 -3.24
N ASN A 49 -0.22 -18.58 -4.53
CA ASN A 49 -0.67 -19.83 -5.11
C ASN A 49 0.39 -20.92 -5.09
N LYS A 50 1.65 -20.57 -5.36
CA LYS A 50 2.77 -21.52 -5.29
C LYS A 50 2.99 -22.02 -3.86
N ALA A 51 2.85 -21.15 -2.86
CA ALA A 51 3.09 -21.49 -1.46
C ALA A 51 1.91 -22.19 -0.77
N GLY A 52 0.66 -21.84 -1.12
CA GLY A 52 -0.53 -22.28 -0.38
C GLY A 52 -1.77 -22.54 -1.25
N GLY A 53 -1.59 -22.76 -2.54
CA GLY A 53 -2.70 -22.96 -3.48
C GLY A 53 -3.65 -21.76 -3.58
N TRP A 54 -4.88 -21.99 -4.02
CA TRP A 54 -5.84 -20.91 -4.27
C TRP A 54 -6.16 -20.08 -3.01
N ARG A 55 -6.15 -20.70 -1.83
CA ARG A 55 -6.34 -19.99 -0.54
C ARG A 55 -5.15 -19.08 -0.24
N GLY A 56 -3.93 -19.57 -0.46
CA GLY A 56 -2.71 -18.78 -0.33
C GLY A 56 -2.68 -17.60 -1.31
N ALA A 57 -3.23 -17.77 -2.52
CA ALA A 57 -3.35 -16.71 -3.51
C ALA A 57 -4.27 -15.57 -3.04
N ILE A 58 -5.47 -15.91 -2.54
CA ILE A 58 -6.43 -14.92 -2.01
C ILE A 58 -5.83 -14.21 -0.79
N ALA A 59 -5.24 -14.96 0.15
CA ALA A 59 -4.64 -14.40 1.35
C ALA A 59 -3.47 -13.46 1.04
N ALA A 60 -2.58 -13.86 0.11
CA ALA A 60 -1.48 -13.02 -0.34
C ALA A 60 -1.99 -11.71 -0.95
N GLY A 61 -2.96 -11.79 -1.88
CA GLY A 61 -3.60 -10.62 -2.45
C GLY A 61 -4.23 -9.71 -1.40
N LEU A 62 -5.01 -10.27 -0.48
CA LEU A 62 -5.68 -9.52 0.58
C LEU A 62 -4.69 -8.76 1.47
N ILE A 63 -3.64 -9.43 1.93
CA ILE A 63 -2.60 -8.81 2.77
C ILE A 63 -1.89 -7.70 2.00
N THR A 64 -1.54 -7.94 0.73
CA THR A 64 -0.92 -6.93 -0.14
C THR A 64 -1.81 -5.70 -0.28
N GLY A 65 -3.10 -5.87 -0.62
CA GLY A 65 -4.03 -4.76 -0.79
C GLY A 65 -4.29 -3.97 0.50
N LEU A 66 -4.35 -4.65 1.66
CA LEU A 66 -4.48 -3.99 2.96
C LEU A 66 -3.24 -3.14 3.27
N ILE A 67 -2.04 -3.70 3.11
CA ILE A 67 -0.79 -3.00 3.42
C ILE A 67 -0.55 -1.84 2.46
N SER A 68 -0.62 -2.07 1.14
CA SER A 68 -0.31 -1.05 0.14
C SER A 68 -1.28 0.14 0.25
N SER A 69 -2.57 -0.12 0.46
CA SER A 69 -3.57 0.92 0.60
C SER A 69 -3.46 1.66 1.95
N ALA A 70 -3.23 0.96 3.07
CA ALA A 70 -3.15 1.62 4.38
C ALA A 70 -1.89 2.47 4.52
N ALA A 71 -0.77 2.04 3.94
CA ALA A 71 0.49 2.76 3.98
C ALA A 71 0.40 4.16 3.34
N VAL A 72 -0.54 4.38 2.41
CA VAL A 72 -0.77 5.71 1.79
C VAL A 72 -1.04 6.79 2.85
N ILE A 73 -1.67 6.47 3.98
CA ILE A 73 -1.95 7.43 5.05
C ILE A 73 -0.65 8.07 5.57
N LEU A 74 0.40 7.28 5.69
CA LEU A 74 1.72 7.71 6.18
C LEU A 74 2.62 8.18 5.03
N PHE A 75 2.51 7.55 3.87
CA PHE A 75 3.34 7.86 2.71
C PHE A 75 2.94 9.19 2.04
N TYR A 76 1.65 9.50 1.93
CA TYR A 76 1.18 10.67 1.20
C TYR A 76 1.79 12.00 1.68
N PRO A 77 1.92 12.27 3.00
CA PRO A 77 2.64 13.45 3.51
C PRO A 77 4.13 13.55 3.14
N LEU A 78 4.76 12.47 2.69
CA LEU A 78 6.17 12.43 2.30
C LEU A 78 6.39 12.74 0.82
N THR A 79 5.32 12.87 0.03
CA THR A 79 5.41 12.97 -1.44
C THR A 79 5.85 14.35 -1.96
N GLY A 80 6.09 15.31 -1.07
CA GLY A 80 6.66 16.62 -1.42
C GLY A 80 5.74 17.40 -2.34
N ALA A 81 6.18 17.64 -3.58
CA ALA A 81 5.48 18.51 -4.54
C ALA A 81 4.06 18.04 -4.90
N VAL A 82 3.75 16.75 -4.75
CA VAL A 82 2.41 16.21 -5.04
C VAL A 82 1.52 16.09 -3.80
N TYR A 83 2.03 16.40 -2.61
CA TYR A 83 1.20 16.45 -1.40
C TYR A 83 0.14 17.56 -1.53
N GLY A 84 -1.12 17.21 -1.29
CA GLY A 84 -2.29 18.09 -1.48
C GLY A 84 -2.97 17.98 -2.84
N SER A 85 -2.35 17.30 -3.83
CA SER A 85 -2.94 17.12 -5.16
C SER A 85 -4.02 16.03 -5.23
N GLY A 86 -4.10 15.17 -4.22
CA GLY A 86 -4.92 13.95 -4.24
C GLY A 86 -4.27 12.77 -4.99
N LEU A 87 -3.04 12.95 -5.50
CA LEU A 87 -2.30 11.92 -6.24
C LEU A 87 -1.11 11.42 -5.42
N THR A 88 -0.86 10.11 -5.51
CA THR A 88 0.28 9.47 -4.86
C THR A 88 0.61 8.15 -5.55
N TRP A 89 1.77 7.58 -5.21
CA TRP A 89 2.11 6.21 -5.58
C TRP A 89 1.50 5.22 -4.58
N SER A 90 1.14 4.03 -5.07
CA SER A 90 0.37 3.05 -4.27
C SER A 90 0.87 1.61 -4.39
N ASN A 91 1.97 1.35 -5.11
CA ASN A 91 2.51 -0.01 -5.19
C ASN A 91 3.02 -0.49 -3.82
N ILE A 92 3.08 -1.81 -3.64
CA ILE A 92 3.48 -2.43 -2.36
C ILE A 92 4.91 -2.05 -1.95
N ASP A 93 5.82 -1.79 -2.89
CA ASP A 93 7.20 -1.39 -2.57
C ASP A 93 7.24 0.01 -1.95
N TYR A 94 6.32 0.91 -2.33
CA TYR A 94 6.18 2.20 -1.63
C TYR A 94 5.80 2.01 -0.17
N ALA A 95 5.01 0.99 0.15
CA ALA A 95 4.64 0.67 1.53
C ALA A 95 5.80 0.04 2.32
N ILE A 96 6.47 -0.97 1.76
CA ILE A 96 7.42 -1.79 2.53
C ILE A 96 8.90 -1.40 2.38
N VAL A 97 9.27 -0.74 1.27
CA VAL A 97 10.67 -0.34 1.01
C VAL A 97 10.82 1.17 1.12
N TRP A 98 10.08 1.93 0.30
CA TRP A 98 10.34 3.35 0.14
C TRP A 98 9.85 4.20 1.31
N MET A 99 8.64 3.97 1.82
CA MET A 99 8.13 4.74 2.96
C MET A 99 9.04 4.61 4.20
N PRO A 100 9.46 3.41 4.65
CA PRO A 100 10.40 3.29 5.76
C PRO A 100 11.73 3.99 5.49
N LEU A 101 12.29 3.83 4.29
CA LEU A 101 13.54 4.50 3.90
C LEU A 101 13.39 6.03 3.93
N MET A 102 12.29 6.57 3.41
CA MET A 102 12.03 8.01 3.41
C MET A 102 11.87 8.57 4.83
N TYR A 103 11.20 7.84 5.74
CA TYR A 103 11.15 8.24 7.14
C TYR A 103 12.52 8.19 7.82
N LEU A 104 13.34 7.17 7.53
CA LEU A 104 14.72 7.09 8.03
C LEU A 104 15.55 8.30 7.54
N LEU A 105 15.49 8.61 6.25
CA LEU A 105 16.19 9.77 5.69
C LEU A 105 15.69 11.10 6.28
N LYS A 106 14.37 11.23 6.50
CA LYS A 106 13.77 12.39 7.17
C LYS A 106 14.30 12.53 8.60
N PHE A 107 14.40 11.42 9.34
CA PHE A 107 14.95 11.40 10.69
C PHE A 107 16.43 11.80 10.72
N LEU A 108 17.25 11.22 9.84
CA LEU A 108 18.68 11.57 9.72
C LEU A 108 18.89 13.06 9.38
N ARG A 109 18.08 13.60 8.47
CA ARG A 109 18.11 15.04 8.15
C ARG A 109 17.81 15.88 9.39
N THR A 110 16.76 15.54 10.15
CA THR A 110 16.41 16.27 11.38
C THR A 110 17.52 16.18 12.43
N LEU A 111 18.18 15.03 12.57
CA LEU A 111 19.34 14.90 13.46
C LEU A 111 20.49 15.79 13.04
N ILE A 112 20.88 15.79 11.76
CA ILE A 112 21.99 16.63 11.26
C ILE A 112 21.68 18.12 11.51
N LEU A 113 20.46 18.56 11.23
CA LEU A 113 20.02 19.94 11.46
C LEU A 113 19.95 20.32 12.95
N ALA A 114 19.95 19.37 13.88
CA ALA A 114 20.00 19.67 15.30
C ALA A 114 21.42 19.98 15.81
N PHE A 115 22.45 19.67 15.01
CA PHE A 115 23.86 19.91 15.34
C PHE A 115 24.48 21.09 14.59
N ILE A 116 23.72 21.77 13.72
CA ILE A 116 24.15 22.95 12.94
C ILE A 116 23.21 24.10 13.29
#